data_AF-A0A2H0VSZ9-F1
#
_entry.id   AF-A0A2H0VSZ9-F1
#
_cell.length_a   1.000
_cell.length_b   1.000
_cell.length_c   1.000
_cell.angle_alpha   90.00
_cell.angle_beta   90.00
_cell.angle_gamma   90.00
#
_symmetry.space_group_name_H-M   'P 1'
#
loop_
_entity.id
_entity.type
_entity.pdbx_description
1 polymer ?
#
loop_
_entity_poly.entity_id
_entity_poly.type
_entity_poly.pdbx_seq_one_letter_code
_entity_poly.pdbx_strand_id
1 'polypeptide(L)'
;MRKNHHNELPIRSKVEMLKDISLIIQYLHQGKRAEADLLISDLKTRSIFFDGDVQRDVLIFSEQVHFQYDYDPWHKVTPYVQKAADKLIEDLGFNI
;
A
#
# COMPACT_ATOMS: atom_id res chain seq x y z
N MET A 1 14.92 -24.19 1.72
CA MET A 1 13.70 -24.09 0.89
C MET A 1 14.05 -23.23 -0.32
N ARG A 2 13.97 -23.80 -1.53
CA ARG A 2 14.45 -23.17 -2.76
C ARG A 2 13.39 -22.23 -3.33
N LYS A 3 13.82 -20.99 -3.60
CA LYS A 3 13.25 -19.95 -4.47
C LYS A 3 11.92 -20.30 -5.14
N ASN A 4 10.85 -19.65 -4.68
CA ASN A 4 9.64 -19.57 -5.50
C ASN A 4 9.96 -18.66 -6.69
N HIS A 5 9.90 -19.29 -7.85
CA HIS A 5 9.91 -18.73 -9.18
C HIS A 5 9.27 -17.34 -9.23
N HIS A 6 9.87 -16.45 -10.01
CA HIS A 6 9.26 -15.22 -10.53
C HIS A 6 8.00 -15.56 -11.35
N ASN A 7 6.97 -16.08 -10.69
CA ASN A 7 5.60 -16.00 -11.18
C ASN A 7 5.23 -14.54 -10.93
N GLU A 8 5.65 -13.66 -11.84
CA GLU A 8 5.09 -12.32 -11.93
C GLU A 8 3.58 -12.50 -11.84
N LEU A 9 2.99 -12.02 -10.73
CA LEU A 9 1.54 -11.99 -10.63
C LEU A 9 1.01 -11.24 -11.85
N PRO A 10 -0.19 -11.61 -12.33
CA PRO A 10 -0.76 -10.97 -13.50
C PRO A 10 -0.68 -9.44 -13.36
N ILE A 11 -0.33 -8.74 -14.43
CA ILE A 11 -0.34 -7.26 -14.48
C ILE A 11 -1.63 -6.69 -13.87
N ARG A 12 -2.75 -7.41 -14.05
CA ARG A 12 -4.03 -7.12 -13.40
C ARG A 12 -3.93 -6.98 -11.88
N SER A 13 -3.23 -7.87 -11.17
CA SER A 13 -3.06 -7.79 -9.71
C SER A 13 -2.28 -6.55 -9.29
N LYS A 14 -1.23 -6.17 -10.03
CA LYS A 14 -0.48 -4.93 -9.80
C LYS A 14 -1.36 -3.70 -10.00
N VAL A 15 -2.18 -3.69 -11.04
CA VAL A 15 -3.15 -2.63 -11.32
C VAL A 15 -4.22 -2.54 -10.23
N GLU A 16 -4.72 -3.66 -9.72
CA GLU A 16 -5.66 -3.63 -8.59
C GLU A 16 -5.00 -3.08 -7.32
N MET A 17 -3.75 -3.46 -7.01
CA MET A 17 -3.03 -2.84 -5.88
C MET A 17 -2.83 -1.34 -6.05
N LEU A 18 -2.50 -0.87 -7.25
CA LEU A 18 -2.39 0.56 -7.54
C LEU A 18 -3.71 1.31 -7.28
N LYS A 19 -4.84 0.71 -7.67
CA LYS A 19 -6.17 1.26 -7.38
C LYS A 19 -6.44 1.28 -5.89
N ASP A 20 -6.13 0.20 -5.18
CA ASP A 20 -6.31 0.10 -3.73
C ASP A 20 -5.49 1.19 -3.02
N ILE A 21 -4.22 1.38 -3.39
CA ILE A 21 -3.36 2.46 -2.86
C ILE A 21 -3.97 3.84 -3.13
N SER A 22 -4.42 4.09 -4.35
CA SER A 22 -5.05 5.37 -4.73
C SER A 22 -6.33 5.63 -3.94
N LEU A 23 -7.17 4.61 -3.76
CA LEU A 23 -8.40 4.70 -2.99
C LEU A 23 -8.13 4.90 -1.49
N ILE A 24 -7.11 4.24 -0.94
CA ILE A 24 -6.66 4.48 0.44
C ILE A 24 -6.31 5.96 0.59
N ILE A 25 -5.42 6.51 -0.23
CA ILE A 25 -5.04 7.92 -0.18
C ILE A 25 -6.26 8.85 -0.29
N GLN A 26 -7.19 8.55 -1.20
CA GLN A 26 -8.43 9.29 -1.33
C GLN A 26 -9.30 9.24 -0.05
N TYR A 27 -9.43 8.07 0.57
CA TYR A 27 -10.16 7.90 1.82
C TYR A 27 -9.50 8.64 2.99
N LEU A 28 -8.17 8.65 3.06
CA LEU A 28 -7.43 9.46 4.02
C LEU A 28 -7.74 10.95 3.87
N HIS A 29 -7.77 11.46 2.63
CA HIS A 29 -8.20 12.85 2.34
C HIS A 29 -9.64 13.16 2.75
N GLN A 30 -10.52 12.16 2.75
CA GLN A 30 -11.91 12.27 3.16
C GLN A 30 -12.14 12.02 4.65
N GLY A 31 -11.12 11.59 5.39
CA GLY A 31 -11.26 11.16 6.79
C GLY A 31 -11.98 9.83 6.96
N LYS A 32 -12.10 9.04 5.88
CA LYS A 32 -12.78 7.73 5.83
C LYS A 32 -11.85 6.60 6.25
N ARG A 33 -11.49 6.58 7.53
CA ARG A 33 -10.43 5.71 8.05
C ARG A 33 -10.81 4.23 8.00
N ALA A 34 -12.05 3.90 8.36
CA ALA A 34 -12.52 2.52 8.37
C ALA A 34 -12.48 1.90 6.97
N GLU A 35 -12.83 2.68 5.95
CA GLU A 35 -12.76 2.26 4.55
C GLU A 35 -11.32 2.09 4.07
N ALA A 36 -10.39 2.94 4.51
CA ALA A 36 -8.97 2.78 4.24
C ALA A 36 -8.40 1.51 4.90
N ASP A 37 -8.78 1.21 6.15
CA ASP A 37 -8.29 0.03 6.87
C ASP A 37 -8.70 -1.30 6.20
N LEU A 38 -9.90 -1.37 5.65
CA LEU A 38 -10.36 -2.54 4.88
C LEU A 38 -9.46 -2.77 3.66
N LEU A 39 -9.19 -1.72 2.87
CA LEU A 39 -8.31 -1.82 1.70
C LEU A 39 -6.85 -2.13 2.09
N ILE A 40 -6.37 -1.63 3.22
CA ILE A 40 -5.03 -1.97 3.73
C ILE A 40 -4.93 -3.46 4.04
N SER A 41 -5.97 -4.05 4.63
CA SER A 41 -6.02 -5.50 4.90
C SER A 41 -5.98 -6.31 3.60
N ASP A 42 -6.73 -5.88 2.59
CA ASP A 42 -6.75 -6.52 1.27
C ASP A 42 -5.39 -6.40 0.57
N LEU A 43 -4.76 -5.22 0.66
CA LEU A 43 -3.43 -4.94 0.11
C LEU A 43 -2.37 -5.85 0.74
N LYS A 44 -2.38 -6.02 2.07
CA LYS A 44 -1.49 -6.94 2.80
C LYS A 44 -1.72 -8.40 2.40
N THR A 45 -2.97 -8.81 2.24
CA THR A 45 -3.28 -10.20 1.84
C THR A 45 -2.78 -10.48 0.43
N ARG A 46 -2.96 -9.54 -0.50
CA ARG A 46 -2.52 -9.68 -1.88
C ARG A 46 -1.00 -9.64 -2.01
N SER A 47 -0.31 -8.88 -1.17
CA SER A 47 1.15 -8.71 -1.23
C SER A 47 1.92 -10.00 -0.93
N ILE A 48 1.34 -10.97 -0.21
CA ILE A 48 1.96 -12.27 0.12
C ILE A 48 2.46 -13.02 -1.13
N PHE A 49 1.85 -12.76 -2.28
CA PHE A 49 2.20 -13.42 -3.54
C PHE A 49 3.28 -12.66 -4.34
N PHE A 50 3.70 -11.47 -3.91
CA PHE A 50 4.75 -10.66 -4.54
C PHE A 50 6.12 -10.93 -3.91
N ASP A 51 7.17 -10.31 -4.45
CA ASP A 51 8.50 -10.36 -3.87
C ASP A 51 8.57 -9.71 -2.48
N GLY A 52 9.70 -9.94 -1.79
CA GLY A 52 9.90 -9.46 -0.43
C GLY A 52 9.98 -7.94 -0.32
N ASP A 53 10.34 -7.23 -1.41
CA ASP A 53 10.40 -5.77 -1.41
C ASP A 53 8.98 -5.21 -1.42
N VAL A 54 8.11 -5.64 -2.34
CA VAL A 54 6.70 -5.23 -2.36
C VAL A 54 5.99 -5.59 -1.05
N GLN A 55 6.26 -6.78 -0.48
CA GLN A 55 5.70 -7.16 0.82
C GLN A 55 6.12 -6.19 1.93
N ARG A 56 7.41 -5.85 2.00
CA ARG A 56 7.95 -4.89 2.98
C ARG A 56 7.32 -3.52 2.77
N ASP A 57 7.21 -3.05 1.53
CA ASP A 57 6.75 -1.70 1.25
C ASP A 57 5.24 -1.55 1.48
N VAL A 58 4.45 -2.62 1.30
CA VAL A 58 3.05 -2.67 1.79
C VAL A 58 2.97 -2.55 3.31
N LEU A 59 3.84 -3.23 4.05
CA LEU A 59 3.88 -3.13 5.52
C LEU A 59 4.24 -1.71 5.96
N ILE A 60 5.29 -1.13 5.38
CA ILE A 60 5.72 0.25 5.70
C ILE A 60 4.59 1.23 5.40
N PHE A 61 3.98 1.16 4.22
CA PHE A 61 2.85 2.03 3.87
C PHE A 61 1.70 1.91 4.88
N SER A 62 1.33 0.69 5.24
CA SER A 62 0.28 0.43 6.23
C SER A 62 0.62 1.01 7.60
N GLU A 63 1.86 0.83 8.06
CA GLU A 63 2.33 1.38 9.34
C GLU A 63 2.35 2.91 9.33
N GLN A 64 2.72 3.56 8.23
CA GLN A 64 2.68 5.02 8.14
C GLN A 64 1.25 5.55 8.23
N VAL A 65 0.28 4.85 7.61
CA VAL A 65 -1.14 5.23 7.72
C VAL A 65 -1.63 5.10 9.16
N HIS A 66 -1.33 3.98 9.83
CA HIS A 66 -1.72 3.76 11.22
C HIS A 66 -1.02 4.71 12.20
N PHE A 67 0.28 4.94 12.01
CA PHE A 67 1.05 5.90 12.81
C PHE A 67 0.48 7.31 12.70
N GLN A 68 0.12 7.75 11.48
CA GLN A 68 -0.54 9.04 11.30
C GLN A 68 -1.83 9.12 12.10
N TYR A 69 -2.66 8.07 12.14
CA TYR A 69 -3.89 8.11 12.92
C TYR A 69 -3.66 8.25 14.42
N ASP A 70 -2.65 7.56 14.94
CA ASP A 70 -2.37 7.51 16.38
C ASP A 70 -1.72 8.82 16.88
N TYR A 71 -0.88 9.46 16.06
CA TYR A 71 -0.05 10.59 16.48
C TYR A 71 -0.40 11.93 15.82
N ASP A 72 -1.05 11.90 14.65
CA ASP A 72 -1.41 13.09 13.89
C ASP A 72 -2.77 12.96 13.18
N PRO A 73 -3.87 12.79 13.95
CA PRO A 73 -5.19 12.52 13.40
C PRO A 73 -5.78 13.71 12.60
N TRP A 74 -5.18 14.89 12.72
CA TRP A 74 -5.64 16.12 12.07
C TRP A 74 -5.13 16.23 10.63
N HIS A 75 -3.93 15.69 10.35
CA HIS A 75 -3.44 15.62 8.99
C HIS A 75 -4.14 14.50 8.21
N LYS A 76 -4.53 14.86 6.99
CA LYS A 76 -5.24 13.97 6.08
C LYS A 76 -4.29 12.96 5.44
N VAL A 77 -3.19 13.43 4.86
CA VAL A 77 -2.10 12.60 4.32
C VAL A 77 -0.80 13.31 4.64
N THR A 78 0.07 12.64 5.40
CA THR A 78 1.40 13.17 5.74
C THR A 78 2.41 12.90 4.62
N PRO A 79 3.53 13.65 4.57
CA PRO A 79 4.60 13.38 3.62
C PRO A 79 5.17 11.95 3.71
N TYR A 80 5.13 11.33 4.89
CA TYR A 80 5.61 9.96 5.09
C TYR A 80 4.68 8.92 4.49
N VAL A 81 3.36 9.12 4.62
CA VAL A 81 2.36 8.28 3.94
C VAL A 81 2.49 8.42 2.43
N GLN A 82 2.61 9.65 1.92
CA GLN A 82 2.79 9.87 0.48
C GLN A 82 4.06 9.19 -0.04
N LYS A 83 5.20 9.40 0.64
CA LYS A 83 6.47 8.78 0.26
C LYS A 83 6.42 7.26 0.27
N ALA A 84 5.75 6.66 1.26
CA ALA A 84 5.59 5.20 1.32
C ALA A 84 4.68 4.69 0.20
N ALA A 85 3.62 5.42 -0.15
CA ALA A 85 2.76 5.09 -1.29
C ALA A 85 3.54 5.16 -2.61
N ASP A 86 4.29 6.24 -2.85
CA ASP A 86 5.06 6.43 -4.07
C ASP A 86 6.08 5.31 -4.25
N LYS A 87 6.81 4.95 -3.18
CA LYS A 87 7.77 3.84 -3.21
C LYS A 87 7.11 2.51 -3.55
N LEU A 88 5.97 2.21 -2.93
CA LEU A 88 5.24 0.98 -3.21
C LEU A 88 4.75 0.91 -4.67
N ILE A 89 4.29 2.04 -5.22
CA ILE A 89 3.86 2.12 -6.62
C ILE A 89 5.05 1.89 -7.57
N GLU A 90 6.22 2.46 -7.26
CA GLU A 90 7.47 2.24 -7.99
C GLU A 90 7.85 0.74 -8.00
N ASP A 91 7.80 0.06 -6.85
CA ASP A 91 8.13 -1.37 -6.75
C ASP A 91 7.13 -2.29 -7.44
N LEU A 92 5.87 -1.85 -7.54
CA LEU A 92 4.87 -2.53 -8.37
C LEU A 92 5.22 -2.40 -9.88
N GLY A 93 6.11 -1.48 -10.25
CA GLY A 93 6.61 -1.27 -11.61
C GLY A 93 5.89 -0.14 -12.35
N PHE A 94 5.26 0.79 -11.63
CA PHE A 94 4.64 1.98 -12.20
C PHE A 94 5.53 3.20 -11.96
N ASN A 95 5.82 3.96 -13.02
CA ASN A 95 6.54 5.22 -12.90
C ASN A 95 5.51 6.36 -12.68
N ILE A 96 5.74 7.17 -11.66
CA ILE A 96 4.92 8.33 -11.28
C ILE A 96 5.76 9.61 -11.30
#